data_AF-A0A7C7TIP2-F1
#
_entry.id   AF-A0A7C7TIP2-F1
#
_cell.length_a   1.000
_cell.length_b   1.000
_cell.length_c   1.000
_cell.angle_alpha   90.00
_cell.angle_beta   90.00
_cell.angle_gamma   90.00
#
_symmetry.space_group_name_H-M   'P 1'
#
loop_
_entity.id
_entity.type
_entity.pdbx_description
1 polymer ?
#
loop_
_entity_poly.entity_id
_entity_poly.type
_entity_poly.pdbx_seq_one_letter_code
_entity_poly.pdbx_strand_id
1 'polypeptide(L)'
;MDFGLTETQELIRNSAREFLADRSDTSVARAVASGDSEALASLWKDVIELGWPALTISEEHGGAGLTFGDLAVLLEELGASLAPTPLVESALTSRIIERFAPESLKSELLPQAASGDVLITPAIIEKDVSWDATDATAAATRTANGLVVTGEKRFVAFADQATHALTLVRTDDGEPALVVIPIWKSGEVEQTPLDHVSGVPVSSITFNEIEVPEANIVATGDEAIKATEELVAAGGVARAAQMAGLGSRRVWAER
;
A
#
# COMPACT_ATOMS: atom_id res chain seq x y z
N MET A 1 -24.89 15.25 -18.47
CA MET A 1 -23.84 14.74 -17.59
C MET A 1 -22.96 13.88 -18.46
N ASP A 2 -21.69 14.26 -18.59
CA ASP A 2 -20.73 13.47 -19.33
C ASP A 2 -20.09 12.48 -18.36
N PHE A 3 -20.14 11.20 -18.70
CA PHE A 3 -19.59 10.09 -17.90
C PHE A 3 -18.37 9.47 -18.60
N GLY A 4 -17.90 10.08 -19.69
CA GLY A 4 -16.68 9.68 -20.37
C GLY A 4 -15.43 9.93 -19.52
N LEU A 5 -14.34 9.28 -19.91
CA LEU A 5 -13.03 9.59 -19.36
C LEU A 5 -12.57 10.98 -19.81
N THR A 6 -11.77 11.64 -18.96
CA THR A 6 -11.02 12.83 -19.38
C THR A 6 -9.87 12.45 -20.31
N GLU A 7 -9.31 13.40 -21.05
CA GLU A 7 -8.14 13.17 -21.90
C GLU A 7 -6.95 12.57 -21.12
N THR A 8 -6.70 13.07 -19.89
CA THR A 8 -5.68 12.52 -18.98
C THR A 8 -5.97 11.06 -18.64
N GLN A 9 -7.21 10.73 -18.33
CA GLN A 9 -7.61 9.36 -18.00
C GLN A 9 -7.52 8.43 -19.21
N GLU A 10 -7.85 8.90 -20.41
CA GLU A 10 -7.65 8.13 -21.64
C GLU A 10 -6.17 7.85 -21.90
N LEU A 11 -5.29 8.83 -21.65
CA LEU A 11 -3.84 8.65 -21.75
C LEU A 11 -3.35 7.59 -20.76
N ILE A 12 -3.73 7.70 -19.49
CA ILE A 12 -3.39 6.71 -18.45
C ILE A 12 -3.85 5.31 -18.87
N ARG A 13 -5.11 5.18 -19.29
CA ARG A 13 -5.69 3.92 -19.74
C ARG A 13 -4.88 3.30 -20.88
N ASN A 14 -4.62 4.09 -21.92
CA ASN A 14 -3.96 3.58 -23.12
C ASN A 14 -2.51 3.19 -22.83
N SER A 15 -1.76 4.03 -22.11
CA SER A 15 -0.37 3.74 -21.72
C SER A 15 -0.27 2.52 -20.80
N ALA A 16 -1.16 2.40 -19.80
CA ALA A 16 -1.20 1.24 -18.92
C ALA A 16 -1.51 -0.03 -19.70
N ARG A 17 -2.51 0.01 -20.59
CA ARG A 17 -2.91 -1.15 -21.39
C ARG A 17 -1.80 -1.64 -22.30
N GLU A 18 -1.14 -0.72 -23.02
CA GLU A 18 -0.04 -1.04 -23.94
C GLU A 18 1.12 -1.67 -23.17
N PHE A 19 1.56 -1.03 -22.09
CA PHE A 19 2.64 -1.55 -21.25
C PHE A 19 2.33 -2.93 -20.64
N LEU A 20 1.12 -3.11 -20.09
CA LEU A 20 0.74 -4.33 -19.39
C LEU A 20 0.50 -5.50 -20.34
N ALA A 21 0.12 -5.24 -21.60
CA ALA A 21 0.00 -6.27 -22.62
C ALA A 21 1.34 -6.99 -22.88
N ASP A 22 2.45 -6.25 -22.80
CA ASP A 22 3.78 -6.76 -23.05
C ASP A 22 4.49 -7.26 -21.78
N ARG A 23 4.27 -6.60 -20.63
CA ARG A 23 5.05 -6.85 -19.39
C ARG A 23 4.33 -7.66 -18.32
N SER A 24 3.01 -7.84 -18.41
CA SER A 24 2.23 -8.52 -17.38
C SER A 24 1.19 -9.47 -17.98
N ASP A 25 1.67 -10.45 -18.75
CA ASP A 25 0.81 -11.55 -19.17
C ASP A 25 0.44 -12.48 -17.99
N THR A 26 -0.42 -13.47 -18.23
CA THR A 26 -0.85 -14.40 -17.17
C THR A 26 0.28 -15.27 -16.61
N SER A 27 1.42 -15.39 -17.30
CA SER A 27 2.55 -16.17 -16.82
C SER A 27 3.26 -15.45 -15.66
N VAL A 28 3.39 -14.13 -15.73
CA VAL A 28 3.95 -13.30 -14.65
C VAL A 28 3.11 -13.44 -13.38
N ALA A 29 1.78 -13.29 -13.50
CA ALA A 29 0.87 -13.46 -12.37
C ALA A 29 1.00 -14.86 -11.73
N ARG A 30 1.12 -15.92 -12.54
CA ARG A 30 1.31 -17.29 -12.04
C ARG A 30 2.69 -17.51 -11.39
N ALA A 31 3.74 -16.93 -11.95
CA ALA A 31 5.09 -17.00 -11.40
C ALA A 31 5.12 -16.38 -10.00
N VAL A 32 4.60 -15.15 -9.86
CA VAL A 32 4.51 -14.47 -8.56
C VAL A 32 3.65 -15.25 -7.58
N ALA A 33 2.49 -15.77 -8.01
CA ALA A 33 1.64 -16.61 -7.16
C ALA A 33 2.33 -17.92 -6.72
N SER A 34 3.38 -18.36 -7.43
CA SER A 34 4.19 -19.52 -7.09
C SER A 34 5.45 -19.16 -6.27
N GLY A 35 5.59 -17.90 -5.85
CA GLY A 35 6.71 -17.42 -5.04
C GLY A 35 7.90 -16.86 -5.83
N ASP A 36 7.76 -16.57 -7.12
CA ASP A 36 8.82 -15.95 -7.92
C ASP A 36 8.95 -14.44 -7.58
N SER A 37 9.85 -14.13 -6.66
CA SER A 37 10.14 -12.75 -6.25
C SER A 37 10.88 -11.94 -7.31
N GLU A 38 11.60 -12.58 -8.24
CA GLU A 38 12.32 -11.90 -9.32
C GLU A 38 11.34 -11.37 -10.37
N ALA A 39 10.34 -12.18 -10.73
CA ALA A 39 9.26 -11.75 -11.63
C ALA A 39 8.51 -10.52 -11.08
N LEU A 40 8.22 -10.52 -9.77
CA LEU A 40 7.59 -9.39 -9.08
C LEU A 40 8.49 -8.16 -9.10
N ALA A 41 9.75 -8.31 -8.67
CA ALA A 41 10.71 -7.20 -8.59
C ALA A 41 10.96 -6.57 -9.96
N SER A 42 11.05 -7.38 -11.02
CA SER A 42 11.20 -6.94 -12.40
C SER A 42 10.02 -6.07 -12.85
N LEU A 43 8.79 -6.55 -12.66
CA LEU A 43 7.58 -5.79 -13.00
C LEU A 43 7.47 -4.51 -12.17
N TRP A 44 7.75 -4.59 -10.86
CA TRP A 44 7.68 -3.42 -9.99
C TRP A 44 8.69 -2.33 -10.39
N LYS A 45 9.90 -2.73 -10.79
CA LYS A 45 10.90 -1.80 -11.31
C LYS A 45 10.39 -1.05 -12.54
N ASP A 46 9.78 -1.75 -13.50
CA ASP A 46 9.22 -1.09 -14.68
C ASP A 46 8.08 -0.12 -14.29
N VAL A 47 7.23 -0.50 -13.33
CA VAL A 47 6.14 0.35 -12.82
C VAL A 47 6.68 1.64 -12.17
N ILE A 48 7.80 1.54 -11.45
CA ILE A 48 8.52 2.71 -10.92
C ILE A 48 9.05 3.58 -12.07
N GLU A 49 9.67 3.00 -13.09
CA GLU A 49 10.22 3.74 -14.24
C GLU A 49 9.13 4.51 -15.02
N LEU A 50 7.87 4.04 -14.99
CA LEU A 50 6.72 4.74 -15.55
C LEU A 50 6.18 5.89 -14.67
N GLY A 51 6.71 6.06 -13.45
CA GLY A 51 6.30 7.09 -12.51
C GLY A 51 4.94 6.83 -11.86
N TRP A 52 4.42 5.60 -11.91
CA TRP A 52 3.11 5.29 -11.33
C TRP A 52 3.02 5.40 -9.80
N PRO A 53 4.06 5.10 -9.00
CA PRO A 53 4.02 5.37 -7.55
C PRO A 53 3.80 6.84 -7.22
N ALA A 54 4.30 7.73 -8.08
CA ALA A 54 4.23 9.17 -7.95
C ALA A 54 2.88 9.78 -8.40
N LEU A 55 1.98 8.97 -8.99
CA LEU A 55 0.82 9.45 -9.75
C LEU A 55 -0.07 10.41 -8.95
N THR A 56 -0.40 10.04 -7.70
CA THR A 56 -1.31 10.83 -6.85
C THR A 56 -0.60 11.65 -5.78
N ILE A 57 0.72 11.49 -5.64
CA ILE A 57 1.51 12.31 -4.72
C ILE A 57 1.54 13.74 -5.28
N SER A 58 1.45 14.76 -4.43
CA SER A 58 1.52 16.15 -4.89
C SER A 58 2.85 16.50 -5.55
N GLU A 59 2.82 17.51 -6.42
CA GLU A 59 4.01 18.03 -7.11
C GLU A 59 5.08 18.55 -6.13
N GLU A 60 4.68 19.11 -4.98
CA GLU A 60 5.61 19.58 -3.95
C GLU A 60 6.46 18.45 -3.34
N HIS A 61 5.95 17.21 -3.38
CA HIS A 61 6.63 16.01 -2.93
C HIS A 61 7.17 15.16 -4.09
N GLY A 62 7.27 15.73 -5.30
CA GLY A 62 7.84 15.04 -6.47
C GLY A 62 6.88 14.12 -7.22
N GLY A 63 5.58 14.22 -6.95
CA GLY A 63 4.54 13.48 -7.65
C GLY A 63 3.89 14.23 -8.83
N ALA A 64 2.89 13.60 -9.44
CA ALA A 64 2.15 14.17 -10.57
C ALA A 64 0.85 14.89 -10.17
N GLY A 65 0.48 14.87 -8.89
CA GLY A 65 -0.68 15.56 -8.33
C GLY A 65 -2.02 15.13 -8.92
N LEU A 66 -2.10 13.94 -9.54
CA LEU A 66 -3.33 13.45 -10.15
C LEU A 66 -4.33 12.98 -9.09
N THR A 67 -5.58 12.89 -9.51
CA THR A 67 -6.67 12.56 -8.60
C THR A 67 -6.75 11.06 -8.34
N PHE A 68 -7.48 10.69 -7.28
CA PHE A 68 -7.81 9.29 -7.03
C PHE A 68 -8.66 8.66 -8.16
N GLY A 69 -9.42 9.47 -8.91
CA GLY A 69 -10.14 9.00 -10.09
C GLY A 69 -9.21 8.59 -11.22
N ASP A 70 -8.11 9.33 -11.41
CA ASP A 70 -7.08 9.01 -12.39
C ASP A 70 -6.32 7.73 -12.00
N LEU A 71 -6.03 7.56 -10.70
CA LEU A 71 -5.51 6.30 -10.16
C LEU A 71 -6.48 5.14 -10.39
N ALA A 72 -7.78 5.32 -10.18
CA ALA A 72 -8.76 4.26 -10.38
C ALA A 72 -8.74 3.70 -11.81
N VAL A 73 -8.53 4.56 -12.83
CA VAL A 73 -8.38 4.13 -14.22
C VAL A 73 -7.13 3.27 -14.43
N LEU A 74 -6.01 3.64 -13.81
CA LEU A 74 -4.79 2.81 -13.82
C LEU A 74 -5.03 1.46 -13.13
N LEU A 75 -5.71 1.47 -11.99
CA LEU A 75 -6.02 0.26 -11.22
C LEU A 75 -6.95 -0.70 -11.98
N GLU A 76 -7.89 -0.18 -12.78
CA GLU A 76 -8.70 -1.00 -13.69
C GLU A 76 -7.83 -1.74 -14.71
N GLU A 77 -6.87 -1.07 -15.36
CA GLU A 77 -6.00 -1.74 -16.34
C GLU A 77 -5.05 -2.75 -15.66
N LEU A 78 -4.53 -2.46 -14.45
CA LEU A 78 -3.78 -3.42 -13.64
C LEU A 78 -4.60 -4.67 -13.28
N GLY A 79 -5.87 -4.47 -12.92
CA GLY A 79 -6.81 -5.56 -12.66
C GLY A 79 -7.08 -6.40 -13.90
N ALA A 80 -7.26 -5.75 -15.06
CA ALA A 80 -7.50 -6.42 -16.33
C ALA A 80 -6.30 -7.27 -16.78
N SER A 81 -5.07 -6.88 -16.47
CA SER A 81 -3.86 -7.64 -16.78
C SER A 81 -3.48 -8.68 -15.70
N LEU A 82 -4.12 -8.66 -14.52
CA LEU A 82 -3.71 -9.42 -13.33
C LEU A 82 -2.31 -9.04 -12.83
N ALA A 83 -1.91 -7.79 -12.99
CA ALA A 83 -0.57 -7.33 -12.63
C ALA A 83 -0.31 -7.44 -11.11
N PRO A 84 0.64 -8.29 -10.68
CA PRO A 84 0.95 -8.48 -9.26
C PRO A 84 1.89 -7.38 -8.76
N THR A 85 1.36 -6.18 -8.54
CA THR A 85 2.16 -5.00 -8.14
C THR A 85 1.67 -4.43 -6.80
N PRO A 86 2.57 -3.88 -5.97
CA PRO A 86 2.23 -3.23 -4.70
C PRO A 86 1.72 -1.77 -4.87
N LEU A 87 1.23 -1.40 -6.07
CA LEU A 87 0.89 -0.02 -6.38
C LEU A 87 -0.28 0.50 -5.52
N VAL A 88 -1.25 -0.36 -5.21
CA VAL A 88 -2.38 0.02 -4.35
C VAL A 88 -1.88 0.35 -2.95
N GLU A 89 -1.04 -0.51 -2.40
CA GLU A 89 -0.44 -0.37 -1.07
C GLU A 89 0.37 0.93 -0.98
N SER A 90 1.24 1.17 -1.97
CA SER A 90 2.06 2.38 -2.08
C SER A 90 1.22 3.66 -2.20
N ALA A 91 0.24 3.68 -3.11
CA ALA A 91 -0.56 4.88 -3.36
C ALA A 91 -1.46 5.22 -2.15
N LEU A 92 -2.05 4.22 -1.50
CA LEU A 92 -2.93 4.43 -0.35
C LEU A 92 -2.14 4.92 0.87
N THR A 93 -0.99 4.32 1.16
CA THR A 93 -0.16 4.75 2.29
C THR A 93 0.41 6.15 2.07
N SER A 94 0.86 6.46 0.84
CA SER A 94 1.32 7.81 0.47
C SER A 94 0.23 8.85 0.66
N ARG A 95 -1.00 8.55 0.21
CA ARG A 95 -2.17 9.42 0.43
C ARG A 95 -2.41 9.71 1.92
N ILE A 96 -2.30 8.70 2.79
CA ILE A 96 -2.54 8.89 4.22
C ILE A 96 -1.41 9.71 4.85
N ILE A 97 -0.16 9.43 4.51
CA ILE A 97 0.99 10.21 4.98
C ILE A 97 0.84 11.68 4.56
N GLU A 98 0.55 11.93 3.29
CA GLU A 98 0.39 13.28 2.75
C GLU A 98 -0.72 14.08 3.45
N ARG A 99 -1.81 13.41 3.84
CA ARG A 99 -2.95 14.08 4.47
C ARG A 99 -2.82 14.27 5.98
N PHE A 100 -2.18 13.34 6.67
CA PHE A 100 -2.24 13.27 8.14
C PHE A 100 -0.87 13.41 8.82
N ALA A 101 0.23 13.06 8.15
CA ALA A 101 1.54 13.09 8.78
C ALA A 101 1.99 14.53 9.09
N PRO A 102 2.92 14.72 10.06
CA PRO A 102 3.66 15.97 10.20
C PRO A 102 4.48 16.27 8.94
N GLU A 103 4.71 17.56 8.66
CA GLU A 103 5.42 18.02 7.46
C GLU A 103 6.83 17.41 7.32
N SER A 104 7.53 17.22 8.44
CA SER A 104 8.85 16.56 8.45
C SER A 104 8.80 15.15 7.87
N LEU A 105 7.76 14.37 8.20
CA LEU A 105 7.63 13.00 7.73
C LEU A 105 7.15 12.95 6.27
N LYS A 106 6.32 13.90 5.83
CA LYS A 106 5.91 14.06 4.42
C LYS A 106 7.10 14.36 3.53
N SER A 107 7.85 15.41 3.89
CA SER A 107 9.04 15.86 3.17
C SER A 107 10.13 14.79 3.09
N GLU A 108 10.18 13.88 4.08
CA GLU A 108 11.11 12.74 4.06
C GLU A 108 10.60 11.60 3.18
N LEU A 109 9.39 11.07 3.44
CA LEU A 109 8.95 9.80 2.85
C LEU A 109 8.30 9.94 1.47
N LEU A 110 7.55 11.00 1.20
CA LEU A 110 6.78 11.10 -0.04
C LEU A 110 7.66 11.20 -1.29
N PRO A 111 8.77 11.96 -1.31
CA PRO A 111 9.68 11.95 -2.46
C PRO A 111 10.32 10.57 -2.70
N GLN A 112 10.62 9.83 -1.63
CA GLN A 112 11.17 8.47 -1.72
C GLN A 112 10.12 7.45 -2.16
N ALA A 113 8.86 7.64 -1.79
CA ALA A 113 7.74 6.84 -2.29
C ALA A 113 7.47 7.12 -3.77
N ALA A 114 7.55 8.39 -4.18
CA ALA A 114 7.41 8.80 -5.58
C ALA A 114 8.51 8.22 -6.47
N SER A 115 9.78 8.19 -5.99
CA SER A 115 10.90 7.56 -6.72
C SER A 115 10.87 6.03 -6.70
N GLY A 116 10.06 5.42 -5.84
CA GLY A 116 10.02 3.97 -5.64
C GLY A 116 11.11 3.42 -4.71
N ASP A 117 11.97 4.27 -4.14
CA ASP A 117 13.01 3.88 -3.17
C ASP A 117 12.40 3.39 -1.85
N VAL A 118 11.24 3.95 -1.48
CA VAL A 118 10.47 3.55 -0.31
C VAL A 118 9.14 2.95 -0.75
N LEU A 119 8.95 1.68 -0.43
CA LEU A 119 7.65 1.02 -0.51
C LEU A 119 7.04 0.91 0.89
N ILE A 120 5.88 1.51 1.10
CA ILE A 120 5.13 1.45 2.36
C ILE A 120 3.87 0.62 2.12
N THR A 121 3.62 -0.37 2.99
CA THR A 121 2.43 -1.22 2.93
C THR A 121 1.56 -1.04 4.17
N PRO A 122 0.22 -1.05 4.05
CA PRO A 122 -0.65 -0.96 5.21
C PRO A 122 -0.66 -2.27 6.00
N ALA A 123 -0.37 -2.20 7.30
CA ALA A 123 -0.40 -3.32 8.24
C ALA A 123 -1.41 -3.02 9.35
N ILE A 124 -2.69 -3.20 9.05
CA ILE A 124 -3.81 -2.80 9.92
C ILE A 124 -4.40 -3.98 10.68
N ILE A 125 -4.73 -5.05 9.96
CA ILE A 125 -5.49 -6.20 10.46
C ILE A 125 -4.70 -7.00 11.48
N GLU A 126 -5.40 -7.45 12.53
CA GLU A 126 -4.85 -8.27 13.60
C GLU A 126 -5.52 -9.65 13.63
N LYS A 127 -5.33 -10.39 14.73
CA LYS A 127 -5.83 -11.76 14.89
C LYS A 127 -7.35 -11.88 14.85
N ASP A 128 -8.07 -10.85 15.27
CA ASP A 128 -9.52 -10.77 15.30
C ASP A 128 -10.15 -10.48 13.92
N VAL A 129 -9.33 -10.09 12.94
CA VAL A 129 -9.73 -9.80 11.56
C VAL A 129 -10.75 -8.64 11.47
N SER A 130 -10.66 -7.68 12.39
CA SER A 130 -11.48 -6.46 12.33
C SER A 130 -10.88 -5.41 11.40
N TRP A 131 -11.74 -4.74 10.63
CA TRP A 131 -11.39 -3.55 9.85
C TRP A 131 -11.77 -2.25 10.57
N ASP A 132 -12.37 -2.34 11.76
CA ASP A 132 -12.66 -1.19 12.61
C ASP A 132 -11.36 -0.72 13.28
N ALA A 133 -11.01 0.54 13.06
CA ALA A 133 -9.79 1.13 13.61
C ALA A 133 -9.82 1.21 15.16
N THR A 134 -11.00 1.17 15.76
CA THR A 134 -11.17 1.21 17.22
C THR A 134 -10.86 -0.13 17.91
N ASP A 135 -10.86 -1.23 17.14
CA ASP A 135 -10.59 -2.58 17.65
C ASP A 135 -9.09 -2.92 17.73
N ALA A 136 -8.20 -2.04 17.26
CA ALA A 136 -6.76 -2.30 17.24
C ALA A 136 -6.20 -2.61 18.65
N THR A 137 -5.41 -3.69 18.76
CA THR A 137 -4.83 -4.18 20.03
C THR A 137 -3.31 -4.25 20.05
N ALA A 138 -2.62 -4.10 18.90
CA ALA A 138 -1.17 -4.01 18.86
C ALA A 138 -0.69 -2.89 19.80
N ALA A 139 0.17 -3.25 20.75
CA ALA A 139 0.52 -2.39 21.86
C ALA A 139 1.72 -1.51 21.53
N ALA A 140 1.75 -0.33 22.13
CA ALA A 140 2.86 0.59 22.13
C ALA A 140 3.08 1.13 23.54
N THR A 141 4.32 1.21 23.99
CA THR A 141 4.67 1.89 25.25
C THR A 141 5.31 3.23 24.91
N ARG A 142 4.81 4.33 25.49
CA ARG A 142 5.44 5.64 25.31
C ARG A 142 6.83 5.69 25.95
N THR A 143 7.79 6.26 25.24
CA THR A 143 9.14 6.53 25.74
C THR A 143 9.47 8.01 25.63
N ALA A 144 10.65 8.42 26.08
CA ALA A 144 11.12 9.79 25.94
C ALA A 144 11.35 10.23 24.48
N ASN A 145 11.53 9.28 23.55
CA ASN A 145 11.95 9.53 22.17
C ASN A 145 10.96 9.01 21.11
N GLY A 146 9.78 8.53 21.54
CA GLY A 146 8.80 7.91 20.65
C GLY A 146 8.05 6.77 21.33
N LEU A 147 7.93 5.63 20.64
CA LEU A 147 7.18 4.46 21.08
C LEU A 147 8.04 3.19 21.02
N VAL A 148 7.71 2.20 21.83
CA VAL A 148 8.16 0.81 21.67
C VAL A 148 6.95 -0.03 21.32
N VAL A 149 6.94 -0.65 20.14
CA VAL A 149 5.78 -1.33 19.57
C VAL A 149 5.93 -2.85 19.67
N THR A 150 4.86 -3.52 20.11
CA THR A 150 4.76 -4.98 20.20
C THR A 150 3.38 -5.44 19.74
N GLY A 151 3.34 -6.41 18.84
CA GLY A 151 2.07 -6.96 18.36
C GLY A 151 2.21 -7.75 17.07
N GLU A 152 1.11 -8.33 16.60
CA GLU A 152 1.05 -9.08 15.34
C GLU A 152 0.06 -8.40 14.40
N LYS A 153 0.49 -8.14 13.17
CA LYS A 153 -0.36 -7.74 12.04
C LYS A 153 -0.46 -8.88 11.04
N ARG A 154 -1.63 -9.05 10.44
CA ARG A 154 -1.97 -10.16 9.55
C ARG A 154 -2.38 -9.64 8.19
N PHE A 155 -2.26 -10.53 7.21
CA PHE A 155 -2.68 -10.28 5.83
C PHE A 155 -2.01 -9.03 5.21
N VAL A 156 -0.76 -8.77 5.56
CA VAL A 156 -0.01 -7.62 5.04
C VAL A 156 0.50 -7.95 3.65
N ALA A 157 -0.13 -7.36 2.64
CA ALA A 157 0.22 -7.56 1.23
C ALA A 157 1.61 -6.98 0.94
N PHE A 158 2.41 -7.72 0.17
CA PHE A 158 3.76 -7.33 -0.25
C PHE A 158 4.72 -6.94 0.89
N ALA A 159 4.49 -7.45 2.10
CA ALA A 159 5.32 -7.16 3.28
C ALA A 159 6.81 -7.45 3.08
N ASP A 160 7.12 -8.57 2.41
CA ASP A 160 8.48 -8.99 2.12
C ASP A 160 9.20 -8.05 1.14
N GLN A 161 8.44 -7.36 0.29
CA GLN A 161 8.97 -6.37 -0.66
C GLN A 161 8.97 -4.95 -0.09
N ALA A 162 8.15 -4.68 0.92
CA ALA A 162 7.99 -3.35 1.48
C ALA A 162 9.15 -2.97 2.41
N THR A 163 9.56 -1.72 2.32
CA THR A 163 10.55 -1.12 3.23
C THR A 163 9.93 -0.76 4.57
N HIS A 164 8.67 -0.31 4.57
CA HIS A 164 7.98 0.14 5.76
C HIS A 164 6.55 -0.41 5.85
N ALA A 165 6.05 -0.53 7.07
CA ALA A 165 4.65 -0.77 7.37
C ALA A 165 4.01 0.50 7.95
N LEU A 166 2.84 0.88 7.44
CA LEU A 166 1.97 1.86 8.09
C LEU A 166 1.01 1.10 9.01
N THR A 167 1.11 1.32 10.32
CA THR A 167 0.41 0.48 11.31
C THR A 167 -0.26 1.29 12.41
N LEU A 168 -1.46 0.87 12.80
CA LEU A 168 -2.21 1.44 13.91
C LEU A 168 -1.92 0.63 15.18
N VAL A 169 -1.54 1.32 16.24
CA VAL A 169 -1.23 0.75 17.56
C VAL A 169 -2.02 1.46 18.66
N ARG A 170 -2.03 0.87 19.87
CA ARG A 170 -2.56 1.43 21.10
C ARG A 170 -1.44 1.71 22.08
N THR A 171 -1.32 2.96 22.51
CA THR A 171 -0.39 3.30 23.58
C THR A 171 -0.86 2.78 24.94
N ASP A 172 0.03 2.80 25.93
CA ASP A 172 -0.20 2.31 27.30
C ASP A 172 -1.28 3.10 28.08
N ASP A 173 -1.59 4.31 27.64
CA ASP A 173 -2.72 5.14 28.08
C ASP A 173 -4.04 4.84 27.33
N GLY A 174 -4.01 3.93 26.36
CA GLY A 174 -5.15 3.55 25.51
C GLY A 174 -5.31 4.39 24.24
N GLU A 175 -4.46 5.41 24.03
CA GLU A 175 -4.59 6.31 22.89
C GLU A 175 -4.18 5.63 21.55
N PRO A 176 -4.90 5.92 20.45
CA PRO A 176 -4.45 5.63 19.10
C PRO A 176 -3.11 6.25 18.75
N ALA A 177 -2.26 5.51 18.05
CA ALA A 177 -1.18 6.08 17.25
C ALA A 177 -1.06 5.35 15.91
N LEU A 178 -1.06 6.10 14.81
CA LEU A 178 -0.74 5.61 13.48
C LEU A 178 0.73 5.91 13.22
N VAL A 179 1.52 4.89 12.90
CA VAL A 179 2.99 5.00 12.81
C VAL A 179 3.54 4.31 11.57
N VAL A 180 4.70 4.78 11.09
CA VAL A 180 5.46 4.15 10.01
C VAL A 180 6.67 3.42 10.60
N ILE A 181 6.75 2.10 10.41
CA ILE A 181 7.80 1.25 10.98
C ILE A 181 8.65 0.66 9.85
N PRO A 182 9.98 0.80 9.84
CA PRO A 182 10.85 0.06 8.93
C PRO A 182 10.77 -1.45 9.19
N ILE A 183 10.48 -2.26 8.17
CA ILE A 183 10.28 -3.73 8.31
C ILE A 183 11.31 -4.58 7.55
N TRP A 184 12.11 -3.96 6.69
CA TRP A 184 13.08 -4.62 5.80
C TRP A 184 14.41 -5.02 6.46
N LYS A 185 14.70 -4.56 7.70
CA LYS A 185 16.03 -4.68 8.33
C LYS A 185 16.08 -4.79 9.86
N SER A 186 14.94 -4.97 10.54
CA SER A 186 14.93 -5.05 12.01
C SER A 186 15.04 -6.49 12.50
N GLY A 187 15.92 -6.74 13.47
CA GLY A 187 15.89 -8.01 14.22
C GLY A 187 14.64 -8.15 15.10
N GLU A 188 13.97 -7.02 15.37
CA GLU A 188 12.72 -6.90 16.10
C GLU A 188 11.47 -7.14 15.24
N VAL A 189 11.63 -7.38 13.93
CA VAL A 189 10.52 -7.61 13.00
C VAL A 189 10.62 -9.01 12.42
N GLU A 190 9.67 -9.87 12.74
CA GLU A 190 9.55 -11.19 12.14
C GLU A 190 8.43 -11.16 11.09
N GLN A 191 8.74 -11.64 9.87
CA GLN A 191 7.75 -11.78 8.81
C GLN A 191 7.50 -13.27 8.54
N THR A 192 6.23 -13.68 8.58
CA THR A 192 5.80 -15.05 8.27
C THR A 192 4.92 -15.03 7.00
N PRO A 193 5.44 -15.51 5.85
CA PRO A 193 4.64 -15.62 4.64
C PRO A 193 3.41 -16.51 4.83
N LEU A 194 2.31 -16.16 4.18
CA LEU A 194 1.03 -16.87 4.24
C LEU A 194 0.64 -17.40 2.85
N ASP A 195 0.10 -18.61 2.80
CA ASP A 195 -0.53 -19.15 1.61
C ASP A 195 -1.85 -18.42 1.34
N HIS A 196 -1.85 -17.52 0.35
CA HIS A 196 -2.99 -16.67 0.04
C HIS A 196 -3.60 -16.99 -1.32
N VAL A 197 -4.91 -17.27 -1.34
CA VAL A 197 -5.63 -17.77 -2.53
C VAL A 197 -5.63 -16.81 -3.72
N SER A 198 -5.41 -15.50 -3.49
CA SER A 198 -5.37 -14.53 -4.58
C SER A 198 -4.10 -14.60 -5.43
N GLY A 199 -3.06 -15.31 -4.97
CA GLY A 199 -1.73 -15.30 -5.61
C GLY A 199 -0.92 -14.03 -5.36
N VAL A 200 -1.45 -13.08 -4.58
CA VAL A 200 -0.68 -11.93 -4.08
C VAL A 200 0.19 -12.40 -2.90
N PRO A 201 1.49 -12.03 -2.84
CA PRO A 201 2.32 -12.28 -1.68
C PRO A 201 1.78 -11.55 -0.45
N VAL A 202 1.59 -12.29 0.64
CA VAL A 202 1.01 -11.78 1.88
C VAL A 202 1.76 -12.40 3.05
N SER A 203 2.04 -11.61 4.09
CA SER A 203 2.69 -12.09 5.32
C SER A 203 1.93 -11.65 6.57
N SER A 204 2.11 -12.38 7.67
CA SER A 204 1.99 -11.81 9.00
C SER A 204 3.29 -11.10 9.38
N ILE A 205 3.19 -9.99 10.11
CA ILE A 205 4.32 -9.25 10.66
C ILE A 205 4.17 -9.24 12.18
N THR A 206 5.20 -9.70 12.88
CA THR A 206 5.29 -9.61 14.34
C THR A 206 6.33 -8.56 14.71
N PHE A 207 5.91 -7.58 15.50
CA PHE A 207 6.76 -6.58 16.13
C PHE A 207 7.14 -7.06 17.53
N ASN A 208 8.44 -7.16 17.80
CA ASN A 208 9.02 -7.62 19.07
C ASN A 208 9.75 -6.45 19.75
N GLU A 209 9.00 -5.56 20.40
CA GLU A 209 9.52 -4.39 21.11
C GLU A 209 10.37 -3.47 20.21
N ILE A 210 9.91 -3.20 18.99
CA ILE A 210 10.61 -2.31 18.06
C ILE A 210 10.51 -0.84 18.51
N GLU A 211 11.64 -0.15 18.54
CA GLU A 211 11.68 1.29 18.78
C GLU A 211 11.21 2.06 17.54
N VAL A 212 10.23 2.93 17.73
CA VAL A 212 9.65 3.81 16.72
C VAL A 212 9.88 5.26 17.16
N PRO A 213 10.73 6.02 16.47
CA PRO A 213 10.97 7.42 16.80
C PRO A 213 9.70 8.27 16.72
N GLU A 214 9.63 9.35 17.49
CA GLU A 214 8.52 10.31 17.42
C GLU A 214 8.33 10.87 16.00
N ALA A 215 9.41 11.02 15.23
CA ALA A 215 9.38 11.46 13.84
C ALA A 215 8.59 10.53 12.91
N ASN A 216 8.40 9.25 13.30
CA ASN A 216 7.69 8.25 12.52
C ASN A 216 6.19 8.16 12.88
N ILE A 217 5.71 9.01 13.80
CA ILE A 217 4.29 9.07 14.17
C ILE A 217 3.54 9.91 13.13
N VAL A 218 2.58 9.29 12.46
CA VAL A 218 1.73 9.95 11.45
C VAL A 218 0.63 10.75 12.13
N ALA A 219 -0.06 10.15 13.10
CA ALA A 219 -1.15 10.80 13.83
C ALA A 219 -1.38 10.09 15.17
N THR A 220 -2.04 10.77 16.10
CA THR A 220 -2.45 10.22 17.40
C THR A 220 -3.92 10.50 17.68
N GLY A 221 -4.54 9.79 18.62
CA GLY A 221 -5.92 10.05 19.02
C GLY A 221 -6.91 9.88 17.87
N ASP A 222 -7.98 10.68 17.89
CA ASP A 222 -9.04 10.64 16.88
C ASP A 222 -8.53 10.82 15.44
N GLU A 223 -7.43 11.54 15.24
CA GLU A 223 -6.83 11.70 13.90
C GLU A 223 -6.23 10.40 13.36
N ALA A 224 -5.63 9.57 14.22
CA ALA A 224 -5.09 8.26 13.81
C ALA A 224 -6.21 7.28 13.43
N ILE A 225 -7.33 7.31 14.16
CA ILE A 225 -8.54 6.54 13.83
C ILE A 225 -9.07 6.98 12.47
N LYS A 226 -9.31 8.29 12.29
CA LYS A 226 -9.80 8.87 11.05
C LYS A 226 -8.90 8.56 9.85
N ALA A 227 -7.58 8.65 10.04
CA ALA A 227 -6.62 8.31 8.99
C ALA A 227 -6.71 6.83 8.58
N THR A 228 -6.90 5.93 9.54
CA THR A 228 -7.05 4.50 9.30
C THR A 228 -8.40 4.17 8.66
N GLU A 229 -9.49 4.79 9.09
CA GLU A 229 -10.80 4.64 8.44
C GLU A 229 -10.77 5.11 6.98
N GLU A 230 -10.09 6.23 6.70
CA GLU A 230 -9.91 6.71 5.34
C GLU A 230 -9.07 5.73 4.51
N LEU A 231 -8.00 5.16 5.09
CA LEU A 231 -7.17 4.15 4.44
C LEU A 231 -8.01 2.94 4.01
N VAL A 232 -8.85 2.43 4.93
CA VAL A 232 -9.74 1.28 4.69
C VAL A 232 -10.78 1.62 3.62
N ALA A 233 -11.42 2.78 3.71
CA ALA A 233 -12.42 3.21 2.74
C ALA A 233 -11.83 3.40 1.34
N ALA A 234 -10.70 4.11 1.22
CA ALA A 234 -10.00 4.29 -0.04
C ALA A 234 -9.49 2.96 -0.60
N GLY A 235 -9.02 2.06 0.27
CA GLY A 235 -8.63 0.70 -0.09
C GLY A 235 -9.77 -0.10 -0.70
N GLY A 236 -10.97 -0.03 -0.12
CA GLY A 236 -12.17 -0.64 -0.68
C GLY A 236 -12.47 -0.16 -2.10
N VAL A 237 -12.36 1.14 -2.37
CA VAL A 237 -12.57 1.71 -3.71
C VAL A 237 -11.46 1.29 -4.68
N ALA A 238 -10.19 1.34 -4.26
CA ALA A 238 -9.05 0.93 -5.07
C ALA A 238 -9.16 -0.55 -5.49
N ARG A 239 -9.51 -1.44 -4.57
CA ARG A 239 -9.73 -2.86 -4.86
C ARG A 239 -10.96 -3.09 -5.74
N ALA A 240 -12.03 -2.31 -5.57
CA ALA A 240 -13.18 -2.37 -6.45
C ALA A 240 -12.81 -2.00 -7.90
N ALA A 241 -11.99 -0.98 -8.11
CA ALA A 241 -11.47 -0.62 -9.44
C ALA A 241 -10.64 -1.77 -10.05
N GLN A 242 -9.71 -2.37 -9.30
CA GLN A 242 -8.97 -3.55 -9.75
C GLN A 242 -9.91 -4.73 -10.11
N MET A 243 -10.94 -4.99 -9.31
CA MET A 243 -11.91 -6.06 -9.60
C MET A 243 -12.78 -5.76 -10.83
N ALA A 244 -13.13 -4.50 -11.07
CA ALA A 244 -13.84 -4.09 -12.28
C ALA A 244 -13.00 -4.37 -13.53
N GLY A 245 -11.72 -4.01 -13.47
CA GLY A 245 -10.71 -4.36 -14.45
C GLY A 245 -10.62 -5.86 -14.70
N LEU A 246 -10.46 -6.64 -13.64
CA LEU A 246 -10.42 -8.11 -13.70
C LEU A 246 -11.65 -8.70 -14.38
N GLY A 247 -12.85 -8.21 -14.02
CA GLY A 247 -14.11 -8.66 -14.63
C GLY A 247 -14.27 -8.27 -16.10
N SER A 248 -13.60 -7.18 -16.53
CA SER A 248 -13.59 -6.76 -17.93
C SER A 248 -12.71 -7.63 -18.83
N ARG A 249 -11.76 -8.38 -18.23
CA ARG A 249 -10.87 -9.28 -18.96
C ARG A 249 -11.73 -10.36 -19.62
N ARG A 250 -11.65 -10.42 -20.95
CA ARG A 250 -12.29 -11.43 -21.80
C ARG A 250 -11.64 -12.81 -21.66
N VAL A 251 -11.49 -13.32 -20.43
CA VAL A 251 -11.07 -14.72 -20.19
C VAL A 251 -12.08 -15.71 -20.78
N TRP A 252 -13.30 -15.26 -21.07
CA TRP A 252 -14.39 -16.06 -21.63
C TRP A 252 -14.52 -16.00 -23.16
N ALA A 253 -13.69 -15.22 -23.88
CA ALA A 253 -13.83 -15.09 -25.33
C ALA A 253 -13.02 -16.10 -26.15
N GLU A 254 -12.19 -16.93 -25.51
CA GLU A 254 -11.35 -17.94 -26.18
C GLU A 254 -11.57 -19.36 -25.63
N ARG A 255 -12.84 -19.72 -25.39
CA ARG A 255 -13.26 -21.13 -25.22
C ARG A 255 -14.33 -21.49 -26.23
#